data_AF-A0A2W1AEC9-F1
#
_entry.id   AF-A0A2W1AEC9-F1
#
_cell.length_a   1.000
_cell.length_b   1.000
_cell.length_c   1.000
_cell.angle_alpha   90.00
_cell.angle_beta   90.00
_cell.angle_gamma   90.00
#
_symmetry.space_group_name_H-M   'P 1'
#
loop_
_entity.id
_entity.type
_entity.pdbx_description
1 polymer ?
#
loop_
_entity_poly.entity_id
_entity_poly.type
_entity_poly.pdbx_seq_one_letter_code
_entity_poly.pdbx_strand_id
1 'polypeptide(L)'
;MGNNQERAEVVRLTSLTYGGQALTFVNRAQVESSAVSEAVEIWVLNEAGIAAATDSTLVPTWDIPADDPGYSHAFFSGINQASVVGATAIATTPAATPNPITTAPLATMVEDVVITGAINGQTGTYTPQNSFTLGTTESLGSSTIGSAYKLGSGSSETPSMSHSAPIRQAIAGVVLQGVPIGPTTTSSRPTTRTGRASSPTRIRGTGNHRGAGHPEDSGAPSIGLGEIPC
;
A
#
# COMPACT_ATOMS: atom_id res chain seq x y z
N MET A 1 6.83 -39.48 30.93
CA MET A 1 6.16 -38.18 31.10
C MET A 1 6.15 -37.52 29.75
N GLY A 2 4.99 -37.52 29.07
CA GLY A 2 4.86 -36.86 27.78
C GLY A 2 4.79 -35.37 28.00
N ASN A 3 5.73 -34.62 27.43
CA ASN A 3 5.67 -33.18 27.43
C ASN A 3 4.58 -32.76 26.44
N ASN A 4 3.37 -32.58 26.95
CA ASN A 4 2.37 -31.79 26.24
C ASN A 4 2.90 -30.35 26.23
N GLN A 5 3.76 -30.03 25.26
CA GLN A 5 4.03 -28.65 24.92
C GLN A 5 2.71 -28.08 24.41
N GLU A 6 2.03 -27.36 25.30
CA GLU A 6 0.97 -26.43 24.98
C GLU A 6 1.55 -25.45 23.96
N ARG A 7 1.26 -25.70 22.68
CA ARG A 7 1.59 -24.75 21.61
C ARG A 7 0.72 -23.53 21.87
N ALA A 8 1.33 -22.34 21.79
CA ALA A 8 0.56 -21.11 21.74
C ALA A 8 -0.60 -21.26 20.74
N GLU A 9 -1.81 -20.89 21.16
CA GLU A 9 -2.96 -20.90 20.27
C GLU A 9 -2.71 -19.92 19.12
N VAL A 10 -3.00 -20.36 17.90
CA VAL A 10 -2.72 -19.60 16.68
C VAL A 10 -3.72 -18.45 16.59
N VAL A 11 -3.24 -17.21 16.79
CA VAL A 11 -4.04 -15.98 16.63
C VAL A 11 -4.74 -16.03 15.27
N ARG A 12 -6.06 -15.85 15.23
CA ARG A 12 -6.83 -16.08 14.00
C ARG A 12 -7.96 -15.09 13.84
N LEU A 13 -7.75 -14.12 12.96
CA LEU A 13 -8.79 -13.25 12.43
C LEU A 13 -9.56 -14.03 11.35
N THR A 14 -10.88 -14.09 11.47
CA THR A 14 -11.75 -14.83 10.53
C THR A 14 -12.49 -13.94 9.56
N SER A 15 -12.85 -12.73 10.00
CA SER A 15 -13.42 -11.72 9.11
C SER A 15 -13.11 -10.32 9.60
N LEU A 16 -13.14 -9.37 8.66
CA LEU A 16 -12.97 -7.96 8.92
C LEU A 16 -14.06 -7.21 8.14
N THR A 17 -14.70 -6.23 8.76
CA THR A 17 -15.68 -5.37 8.07
C THR A 17 -15.32 -3.89 8.23
N TYR A 18 -15.69 -3.07 7.25
CA TYR A 18 -15.59 -1.62 7.29
C TYR A 18 -16.96 -1.03 6.96
N GLY A 19 -17.56 -0.29 7.90
CA GLY A 19 -18.92 0.25 7.76
C GLY A 19 -19.95 -0.80 7.37
N GLY A 20 -19.83 -2.01 7.93
CA GLY A 20 -20.69 -3.16 7.65
C GLY A 20 -20.36 -3.96 6.38
N GLN A 21 -19.37 -3.52 5.58
CA GLN A 21 -18.97 -4.19 4.34
C GLN A 21 -17.80 -5.13 4.58
N ALA A 22 -17.92 -6.39 4.13
CA ALA A 22 -16.90 -7.40 4.35
C ALA A 22 -15.63 -7.14 3.51
N LEU A 23 -14.48 -7.13 4.16
CA LEU A 23 -13.19 -7.09 3.49
C LEU A 23 -12.81 -8.49 2.97
N THR A 24 -12.05 -8.50 1.89
CA THR A 24 -11.46 -9.71 1.32
C THR A 24 -10.07 -9.92 1.90
N PHE A 25 -9.85 -11.09 2.50
CA PHE A 25 -8.52 -11.53 2.90
C PHE A 25 -7.62 -11.73 1.68
N VAL A 26 -6.41 -11.17 1.70
CA VAL A 26 -5.47 -11.31 0.59
C VAL A 26 -4.28 -12.18 0.97
N ASN A 27 -3.63 -11.87 2.10
CA ASN A 27 -2.35 -12.46 2.42
C ASN A 27 -2.06 -12.44 3.93
N ARG A 28 -1.27 -13.41 4.40
CA ARG A 28 -0.82 -13.52 5.80
C ARG A 28 0.59 -14.06 5.89
N ALA A 29 1.41 -13.42 6.70
CA ALA A 29 2.70 -13.94 7.15
C ALA A 29 2.69 -14.05 8.68
N GLN A 30 3.27 -15.12 9.21
CA GLN A 30 3.22 -15.37 10.65
C GLN A 30 4.48 -16.06 11.15
N VAL A 31 4.96 -15.58 12.30
CA VAL A 31 5.98 -16.24 13.10
C VAL A 31 5.31 -16.90 14.30
N GLU A 32 5.59 -18.19 14.49
CA GLU A 32 5.07 -18.99 15.59
C GLU A 32 6.22 -19.62 16.39
N SER A 33 6.06 -19.64 17.71
CA SER A 33 6.85 -20.44 18.64
C SER A 33 5.93 -21.04 19.70
N SER A 34 6.49 -21.79 20.66
CA SER A 34 5.68 -22.34 21.76
C SER A 34 5.05 -21.27 22.66
N ALA A 35 5.50 -20.02 22.62
CA ALA A 35 5.05 -18.95 23.52
C ALA A 35 4.59 -17.66 22.80
N VAL A 36 4.74 -17.58 21.48
CA VAL A 36 4.52 -16.33 20.73
C VAL A 36 3.90 -16.65 19.37
N SER A 37 2.90 -15.87 18.99
CA SER A 37 2.29 -15.85 17.66
C SER A 37 2.20 -14.41 17.17
N GLU A 38 3.06 -14.02 16.24
CA GLU A 38 3.11 -12.69 15.63
C GLU A 38 2.67 -12.83 14.16
N ALA A 39 1.61 -12.12 13.76
CA ALA A 39 1.07 -12.20 12.41
C ALA A 39 0.91 -10.80 11.79
N VAL A 40 1.09 -10.73 10.48
CA VAL A 40 0.66 -9.60 9.66
C VAL A 40 -0.29 -10.11 8.58
N GLU A 41 -1.41 -9.42 8.43
CA GLU A 41 -2.44 -9.76 7.46
C GLU A 41 -2.79 -8.55 6.61
N ILE A 42 -3.13 -8.79 5.34
CA ILE A 42 -3.59 -7.76 4.42
C ILE A 42 -5.00 -8.10 3.96
N TRP A 43 -5.88 -7.14 4.14
CA TRP A 43 -7.30 -7.20 3.81
C TRP A 43 -7.66 -6.02 2.91
N VAL A 44 -8.53 -6.21 1.93
CA VAL A 44 -8.92 -5.17 0.97
C VAL A 44 -10.43 -5.05 0.87
N LEU A 45 -10.90 -3.82 0.67
CA LEU A 45 -12.28 -3.54 0.27
C LEU A 45 -12.24 -2.83 -1.08
N ASN A 46 -13.09 -3.27 -2.02
CA ASN A 46 -13.19 -2.63 -3.31
C ASN A 46 -13.98 -1.32 -3.22
N GLU A 47 -13.91 -0.50 -4.27
CA GLU A 47 -14.55 0.82 -4.31
C GLU A 47 -16.07 0.74 -4.13
N ALA A 48 -16.73 -0.29 -4.67
CA ALA A 48 -18.16 -0.51 -4.48
C ALA A 48 -18.51 -0.80 -3.01
N GLY A 49 -17.69 -1.58 -2.32
CA GLY A 49 -17.81 -1.84 -0.89
C GLY A 49 -17.58 -0.57 -0.07
N ILE A 50 -16.55 0.22 -0.37
CA ILE A 50 -16.30 1.50 0.32
C ILE A 50 -17.49 2.45 0.14
N ALA A 51 -18.05 2.55 -1.06
CA ALA A 51 -19.22 3.38 -1.35
C ALA A 51 -20.51 2.89 -0.65
N ALA A 52 -20.61 1.59 -0.36
CA ALA A 52 -21.74 0.98 0.34
C ALA A 52 -21.57 0.96 1.88
N ALA A 53 -20.43 1.40 2.40
CA ALA A 53 -20.18 1.47 3.83
C ALA A 53 -21.09 2.53 4.49
N THR A 54 -21.73 2.18 5.60
CA THR A 54 -22.66 3.10 6.31
C THR A 54 -21.95 4.05 7.26
N ASP A 55 -20.73 3.72 7.65
CA ASP A 55 -19.87 4.47 8.56
C ASP A 55 -18.39 4.11 8.31
N SER A 56 -17.49 4.62 9.14
CA SER A 56 -16.04 4.41 9.03
C SER A 56 -15.48 3.43 10.07
N THR A 57 -16.31 2.55 10.62
CA THR A 57 -15.92 1.63 11.70
C THR A 57 -15.29 0.37 11.12
N LEU A 58 -14.09 0.03 11.57
CA LEU A 58 -13.43 -1.24 11.28
C LEU A 58 -13.75 -2.26 12.38
N VAL A 59 -14.39 -3.39 12.04
CA VAL A 59 -14.80 -4.41 13.02
C VAL A 59 -14.15 -5.75 12.69
N PRO A 60 -13.14 -6.18 13.46
CA PRO A 60 -12.53 -7.50 13.34
C PRO A 60 -13.37 -8.57 14.05
N THR A 61 -13.37 -9.79 13.53
CA THR A 61 -13.96 -10.98 14.16
C THR A 61 -12.88 -12.04 14.30
N TRP A 62 -12.68 -12.54 15.52
CA TRP A 62 -11.60 -13.44 15.87
C TRP A 62 -12.14 -14.82 16.25
N ASP A 63 -11.48 -15.89 15.79
CA ASP A 63 -11.60 -17.22 16.41
C ASP A 63 -10.78 -17.23 17.71
N ILE A 64 -9.54 -16.74 17.63
CA ILE A 64 -8.60 -16.58 18.74
C ILE A 64 -8.04 -15.14 18.65
N PRO A 65 -8.34 -14.27 19.64
CA PRO A 65 -7.94 -12.86 19.58
C PRO A 65 -6.43 -12.70 19.77
N ALA A 66 -5.88 -11.62 19.19
CA ALA A 66 -4.52 -11.17 19.51
C ALA A 66 -4.50 -10.46 20.87
N ASP A 67 -3.42 -10.58 21.62
CA ASP A 67 -3.23 -9.84 22.88
C ASP A 67 -3.11 -8.34 22.62
N ASP A 68 -2.33 -7.96 21.61
CA ASP A 68 -2.08 -6.57 21.21
C ASP A 68 -2.34 -6.40 19.70
N PRO A 69 -3.61 -6.28 19.25
CA PRO A 69 -3.91 -6.05 17.84
C PRO A 69 -3.57 -4.60 17.44
N GLY A 70 -2.96 -4.43 16.26
CA GLY A 70 -2.75 -3.12 15.64
C GLY A 70 -3.27 -3.09 14.21
N TYR A 71 -3.75 -1.92 13.78
CA TYR A 71 -4.38 -1.74 12.47
C TYR A 71 -3.83 -0.52 11.77
N SER A 72 -3.54 -0.66 10.48
CA SER A 72 -3.25 0.46 9.58
C SER A 72 -4.09 0.32 8.34
N HIS A 73 -4.60 1.42 7.81
CA HIS A 73 -5.44 1.43 6.63
C HIS A 73 -5.14 2.65 5.76
N ALA A 74 -5.46 2.55 4.47
CA ALA A 74 -5.34 3.61 3.50
C ALA A 74 -6.42 3.45 2.42
N PHE A 75 -6.83 4.56 1.82
CA PHE A 75 -7.75 4.58 0.70
C PHE A 75 -7.00 4.89 -0.59
N PHE A 76 -7.32 4.14 -1.64
CA PHE A 76 -6.75 4.31 -2.97
C PHE A 76 -7.86 4.48 -3.98
N SER A 77 -7.66 5.36 -4.97
CA SER A 77 -8.58 5.55 -6.09
C SER A 77 -7.96 5.01 -7.37
N GLY A 78 -8.80 4.67 -8.35
CA GLY A 78 -8.32 4.16 -9.64
C GLY A 78 -7.68 2.78 -9.55
N ILE A 79 -8.09 1.95 -8.58
CA ILE A 79 -7.57 0.60 -8.37
C ILE A 79 -8.60 -0.46 -8.80
N ASN A 80 -8.15 -1.42 -9.60
CA ASN A 80 -8.84 -2.66 -9.87
C ASN A 80 -8.35 -3.77 -8.92
N GLN A 81 -9.24 -4.35 -8.14
CA GLN A 81 -8.93 -5.42 -7.19
C GLN A 81 -9.32 -6.82 -7.71
N ALA A 82 -9.55 -6.99 -9.01
CA ALA A 82 -10.00 -8.27 -9.58
C ALA A 82 -8.98 -9.42 -9.42
N SER A 83 -7.68 -9.12 -9.38
CA SER A 83 -6.63 -10.11 -9.12
C SER A 83 -5.53 -9.54 -8.24
N VAL A 84 -5.73 -9.61 -6.92
CA VAL A 84 -4.71 -9.20 -5.96
C VAL A 84 -3.70 -10.34 -5.80
N VAL A 85 -2.43 -10.04 -6.09
CA VAL A 85 -1.32 -10.99 -5.92
C VAL A 85 -0.50 -10.57 -4.72
N GLY A 86 -0.12 -11.54 -3.88
CA GLY A 86 0.68 -11.30 -2.69
C GLY A 86 1.90 -12.23 -2.58
N ALA A 87 2.87 -11.80 -1.78
CA ALA A 87 4.05 -12.56 -1.41
C ALA A 87 4.36 -12.34 0.07
N THR A 88 4.99 -13.32 0.71
CA THR A 88 5.33 -13.26 2.14
C THR A 88 6.75 -13.74 2.38
N ALA A 89 7.29 -13.36 3.53
CA ALA A 89 8.49 -13.95 4.08
C ALA A 89 8.43 -13.91 5.61
N ILE A 90 9.13 -14.84 6.25
CA ILE A 90 9.26 -14.93 7.71
C ILE A 90 10.71 -15.21 8.09
N ALA A 91 11.12 -14.73 9.26
CA ALA A 91 12.41 -15.02 9.88
C ALA A 91 12.18 -15.29 11.38
N THR A 92 12.21 -16.57 11.75
CA THR A 92 11.85 -17.03 13.11
C THR A 92 13.04 -17.08 14.07
N THR A 93 14.27 -16.97 13.57
CA THR A 93 15.48 -17.01 14.39
C THR A 93 15.59 -15.74 15.25
N PRO A 94 15.98 -15.85 16.54
CA PRO A 94 16.38 -14.72 17.38
C PRO A 94 17.65 -13.99 16.93
N ALA A 95 17.99 -14.06 15.63
CA ALA A 95 19.18 -13.51 15.04
C ALA A 95 18.79 -12.32 14.16
N ALA A 96 19.69 -11.33 14.09
CA ALA A 96 19.49 -10.11 13.33
C ALA A 96 19.43 -10.28 11.79
N THR A 97 19.32 -11.52 11.30
CA THR A 97 19.38 -11.84 9.87
C THR A 97 18.23 -12.77 9.48
N PRO A 98 17.56 -12.50 8.36
CA PRO A 98 17.76 -11.37 7.45
C PRO A 98 17.25 -10.04 8.04
N ASN A 99 17.97 -8.96 7.81
CA ASN A 99 17.51 -7.59 8.02
C ASN A 99 18.15 -6.74 6.92
N PRO A 100 17.40 -6.33 5.87
CA PRO A 100 15.94 -6.32 5.79
C PRO A 100 15.29 -7.69 5.60
N ILE A 101 14.07 -7.85 6.11
CA ILE A 101 13.18 -8.94 5.68
C ILE A 101 12.55 -8.57 4.33
N THR A 102 12.51 -9.54 3.41
CA THR A 102 12.21 -9.28 1.99
C THR A 102 11.31 -10.38 1.43
N THR A 103 10.28 -10.01 0.68
CA THR A 103 9.38 -10.95 -0.02
C THR A 103 9.96 -11.40 -1.37
N ALA A 104 9.30 -12.34 -2.04
CA ALA A 104 9.56 -12.57 -3.47
C ALA A 104 9.10 -11.36 -4.32
N PRO A 105 9.72 -11.08 -5.49
CA PRO A 105 9.27 -10.01 -6.37
C PRO A 105 7.81 -10.17 -6.80
N LEU A 106 7.07 -9.08 -6.80
CA LEU A 106 5.69 -8.98 -7.23
C LEU A 106 5.65 -8.27 -8.59
N ALA A 107 5.04 -8.88 -9.60
CA ALA A 107 4.88 -8.25 -10.90
C ALA A 107 3.98 -7.02 -10.79
N THR A 108 4.40 -5.89 -11.37
CA THR A 108 3.61 -4.65 -11.41
C THR A 108 3.59 -4.03 -12.80
N MET A 109 2.55 -3.26 -13.08
CA MET A 109 2.46 -2.29 -14.15
C MET A 109 2.67 -0.86 -13.59
N VAL A 110 2.82 0.11 -14.48
CA VAL A 110 2.73 1.53 -14.10
C VAL A 110 1.32 1.80 -13.57
N GLU A 111 1.21 2.63 -12.53
CA GLU A 111 -0.03 2.93 -11.78
C GLU A 111 -0.54 1.85 -10.82
N ASP A 112 0.07 0.66 -10.79
CA ASP A 112 -0.19 -0.29 -9.70
C ASP A 112 0.27 0.31 -8.37
N VAL A 113 -0.32 -0.15 -7.27
CA VAL A 113 0.14 0.19 -5.91
C VAL A 113 0.60 -1.08 -5.21
N VAL A 114 1.86 -1.09 -4.78
CA VAL A 114 2.41 -2.15 -3.95
C VAL A 114 2.32 -1.73 -2.50
N ILE A 115 1.71 -2.57 -1.67
CA ILE A 115 1.53 -2.33 -0.23
C ILE A 115 2.26 -3.45 0.51
N THR A 116 2.89 -3.11 1.62
CA THR A 116 3.51 -4.09 2.51
C THR A 116 3.23 -3.77 3.96
N GLY A 117 3.01 -4.82 4.73
CA GLY A 117 3.00 -4.79 6.19
C GLY A 117 4.09 -5.69 6.75
N ALA A 118 4.70 -5.30 7.86
CA ALA A 118 5.67 -6.11 8.58
C ALA A 118 5.42 -6.07 10.09
N ILE A 119 5.78 -7.15 10.78
CA ILE A 119 5.76 -7.26 12.24
C ILE A 119 7.10 -7.79 12.74
N ASN A 120 7.56 -7.24 13.87
CA ASN A 120 8.77 -7.60 14.57
C ASN A 120 8.43 -7.90 16.04
N GLY A 121 9.01 -8.95 16.60
CA GLY A 121 8.83 -9.29 18.00
C GLY A 121 9.64 -8.46 19.02
N GLN A 122 10.15 -7.29 18.63
CA GLN A 122 10.84 -6.34 19.49
C GLN A 122 10.35 -4.92 19.20
N THR A 123 10.40 -4.07 20.22
CA THR A 123 10.23 -2.62 20.07
C THR A 123 11.34 -2.01 19.22
N GLY A 124 10.99 -1.03 18.39
CA GLY A 124 11.95 -0.38 17.50
C GLY A 124 11.27 0.43 16.42
N THR A 125 11.96 0.58 15.29
CA THR A 125 11.44 1.32 14.14
C THR A 125 11.69 0.56 12.85
N TYR A 126 10.77 0.73 11.90
CA TYR A 126 10.94 0.24 10.56
C TYR A 126 11.52 1.29 9.61
N THR A 127 12.35 0.84 8.68
CA THR A 127 12.84 1.61 7.54
C THR A 127 12.58 0.83 6.25
N PRO A 128 11.66 1.28 5.39
CA PRO A 128 11.38 0.60 4.13
C PRO A 128 12.59 0.65 3.20
N GLN A 129 12.73 -0.37 2.36
CA GLN A 129 13.80 -0.49 1.37
C GLN A 129 13.23 -0.36 -0.05
N ASN A 130 14.08 -0.41 -1.07
CA ASN A 130 13.67 -0.44 -2.49
C ASN A 130 12.75 0.72 -2.92
N SER A 131 12.96 1.90 -2.33
CA SER A 131 12.20 3.13 -2.59
C SER A 131 10.72 3.06 -2.19
N PHE A 132 10.35 2.14 -1.29
CA PHE A 132 9.05 2.20 -0.64
C PHE A 132 8.98 3.40 0.32
N THR A 133 7.82 4.04 0.36
CA THR A 133 7.49 5.11 1.31
C THR A 133 6.94 4.49 2.57
N LEU A 134 7.45 4.92 3.73
CA LEU A 134 6.93 4.47 5.02
C LEU A 134 5.52 5.04 5.22
N GLY A 135 4.56 4.19 5.55
CA GLY A 135 3.24 4.60 6.01
C GLY A 135 3.27 4.85 7.51
N THR A 136 3.41 3.76 8.28
CA THR A 136 3.38 3.80 9.75
C THR A 136 4.44 2.90 10.39
N THR A 137 4.75 3.18 11.65
CA THR A 137 5.48 2.31 12.56
C THR A 137 4.86 2.49 13.93
N GLU A 138 4.49 1.39 14.57
CA GLU A 138 3.80 1.42 15.86
C GLU A 138 4.28 0.26 16.74
N SER A 139 4.49 0.53 18.02
CA SER A 139 4.85 -0.50 18.99
C SER A 139 3.61 -1.00 19.74
N LEU A 140 3.47 -2.32 19.82
CA LEU A 140 2.37 -3.04 20.43
C LEU A 140 2.95 -3.96 21.51
N GLY A 141 2.97 -3.48 22.75
CA GLY A 141 3.64 -4.16 23.85
C GLY A 141 5.13 -4.34 23.59
N SER A 142 5.55 -5.60 23.38
CA SER A 142 6.94 -5.94 23.04
C SER A 142 7.22 -6.00 21.53
N SER A 143 6.19 -5.88 20.69
CA SER A 143 6.31 -6.00 19.24
C SER A 143 6.28 -4.62 18.55
N THR A 144 6.70 -4.57 17.29
CA THR A 144 6.55 -3.41 16.40
C THR A 144 5.90 -3.85 15.10
N ILE A 145 4.88 -3.12 14.66
CA ILE A 145 4.30 -3.24 13.32
C ILE A 145 4.75 -2.07 12.45
N GLY A 146 4.77 -2.27 11.14
CA GLY A 146 5.03 -1.21 10.19
C GLY A 146 4.31 -1.46 8.87
N SER A 147 3.97 -0.37 8.18
CA SER A 147 3.39 -0.40 6.84
C SER A 147 4.21 0.46 5.89
N ALA A 148 4.26 0.09 4.62
CA ALA A 148 4.88 0.88 3.58
C ALA A 148 4.20 0.64 2.23
N TYR A 149 4.38 1.56 1.29
CA TYR A 149 3.80 1.47 -0.04
C TYR A 149 4.71 2.04 -1.12
N LYS A 150 4.46 1.68 -2.38
CA LYS A 150 5.17 2.19 -3.55
C LYS A 150 4.26 2.14 -4.78
N LEU A 151 4.40 3.11 -5.68
CA LEU A 151 3.79 3.00 -7.02
C LEU A 151 4.60 2.05 -7.90
N GLY A 152 3.91 1.19 -8.63
CA GLY A 152 4.49 0.26 -9.59
C GLY A 152 5.24 1.00 -10.68
N SER A 153 6.44 0.53 -10.99
CA SER A 153 7.31 1.11 -12.02
C SER A 153 7.10 0.49 -13.41
N GLY A 154 6.21 -0.49 -13.54
CA GLY A 154 6.12 -1.36 -14.71
C GLY A 154 7.14 -2.51 -14.72
N SER A 155 7.85 -2.70 -13.60
CA SER A 155 8.75 -3.84 -13.36
C SER A 155 8.33 -4.60 -12.10
N SER A 156 8.92 -5.77 -11.85
CA SER A 156 8.64 -6.46 -10.58
C SER A 156 9.21 -5.67 -9.40
N GLU A 157 8.38 -5.47 -8.38
CA GLU A 157 8.72 -4.75 -7.15
C GLU A 157 8.94 -5.73 -6.01
N THR A 158 9.92 -5.46 -5.14
CA THR A 158 10.25 -6.37 -4.03
C THR A 158 10.02 -5.68 -2.69
N PRO A 159 8.85 -5.87 -2.04
CA PRO A 159 8.61 -5.41 -0.68
C PRO A 159 9.69 -5.86 0.29
N SER A 160 10.23 -4.90 1.03
CA SER A 160 11.37 -5.11 1.92
C SER A 160 11.42 -4.03 3.01
N MET A 161 11.66 -4.43 4.26
CA MET A 161 11.70 -3.54 5.41
C MET A 161 12.83 -3.94 6.37
N SER A 162 13.60 -2.96 6.85
CA SER A 162 14.59 -3.14 7.92
C SER A 162 14.00 -2.73 9.26
N HIS A 163 14.32 -3.46 10.33
CA HIS A 163 13.98 -3.09 11.71
C HIS A 163 15.24 -2.70 12.48
N SER A 164 15.14 -1.77 13.44
CA SER A 164 16.28 -1.31 14.26
C SER A 164 16.76 -2.37 15.28
N ALA A 165 15.89 -3.30 15.66
CA ALA A 165 16.20 -4.42 16.55
C ALA A 165 15.53 -5.71 16.04
N PRO A 166 16.02 -6.32 14.94
CA PRO A 166 15.32 -7.42 14.27
C PRO A 166 15.28 -8.71 15.09
N ILE A 167 14.08 -9.12 15.49
CA ILE A 167 13.76 -10.47 15.99
C ILE A 167 12.40 -10.92 15.44
N ARG A 168 12.21 -12.22 15.16
CA ARG A 168 10.90 -12.81 14.78
C ARG A 168 10.14 -11.93 13.77
N GLN A 169 10.68 -11.83 12.56
CA GLN A 169 10.10 -10.95 11.55
C GLN A 169 9.09 -11.70 10.68
N ALA A 170 7.99 -11.05 10.35
CA ALA A 170 7.12 -11.45 9.25
C ALA A 170 6.82 -10.23 8.37
N ILE A 171 6.75 -10.46 7.06
CA ILE A 171 6.38 -9.44 6.07
C ILE A 171 5.39 -10.05 5.08
N ALA A 172 4.35 -9.29 4.75
CA ALA A 172 3.42 -9.58 3.68
C ALA A 172 3.37 -8.39 2.74
N GLY A 173 3.45 -8.64 1.44
CA GLY A 173 3.29 -7.64 0.39
C GLY A 173 2.17 -8.05 -0.56
N VAL A 174 1.51 -7.06 -1.17
CA VAL A 174 0.47 -7.24 -2.20
C VAL A 174 0.57 -6.18 -3.28
N VAL A 175 0.08 -6.49 -4.48
CA VAL A 175 -0.12 -5.53 -5.57
C VAL A 175 -1.61 -5.29 -5.77
N LEU A 176 -2.01 -4.03 -5.66
CA LEU A 176 -3.29 -3.54 -6.11
C LEU A 176 -3.14 -3.01 -7.53
N GLN A 177 -3.88 -3.57 -8.48
CA GLN A 177 -3.69 -3.23 -9.89
C GLN A 177 -4.30 -1.85 -10.17
N GLY A 178 -3.55 -0.98 -10.84
CA GLY A 178 -4.10 0.28 -11.35
C GLY A 178 -5.12 0.01 -12.44
N VAL A 179 -6.17 0.82 -12.53
CA VAL A 179 -7.02 0.84 -13.72
C VAL A 179 -6.18 1.38 -14.86
N PRO A 180 -5.96 0.63 -15.95
CA PRO A 180 -5.22 1.14 -17.09
C PRO A 180 -5.91 2.41 -17.57
N ILE A 181 -5.19 3.52 -17.58
CA ILE A 181 -5.64 4.70 -18.31
C ILE A 181 -5.63 4.25 -19.78
N GLY A 182 -6.82 4.03 -20.35
CA GLY A 182 -6.94 3.71 -21.77
C GLY A 182 -6.17 4.74 -22.60
N PRO A 183 -5.78 4.43 -23.85
CA PRO A 183 -5.03 5.37 -24.66
C PRO A 183 -5.75 6.71 -24.66
N THR A 184 -5.10 7.76 -24.14
CA THR A 184 -5.61 9.12 -24.21
C THR A 184 -5.70 9.45 -25.69
N THR A 185 -6.88 9.28 -26.29
CA THR A 185 -7.11 9.70 -27.66
C THR A 185 -7.15 11.22 -27.66
N THR A 186 -5.99 11.85 -27.80
CA THR A 186 -5.93 13.28 -28.08
C THR A 186 -6.47 13.48 -29.48
N SER A 187 -7.77 13.76 -29.57
CA SER A 187 -8.39 14.19 -30.83
C SER A 187 -7.85 15.57 -31.14
N SER A 188 -6.79 15.63 -31.95
CA SER A 188 -6.38 16.86 -32.59
C SER A 188 -7.46 17.18 -33.62
N ARG A 189 -8.48 17.92 -33.20
CA ARG A 189 -9.46 18.48 -34.13
C ARG A 189 -8.68 19.21 -35.23
N PRO A 190 -8.78 18.80 -36.50
CA PRO A 190 -8.16 19.54 -37.57
C PRO A 190 -8.80 20.92 -37.58
N THR A 191 -8.03 21.95 -37.22
CA THR A 191 -8.45 23.32 -37.48
C THR A 191 -8.38 23.49 -38.98
N THR A 192 -9.50 23.27 -39.69
CA THR A 192 -9.67 23.75 -41.05
C THR A 192 -9.58 25.27 -41.00
N ARG A 193 -8.35 25.77 -41.11
CA ARG A 193 -8.09 27.18 -41.39
C ARG A 193 -8.58 27.40 -42.81
N THR A 194 -9.84 27.75 -42.97
CA THR A 194 -10.39 28.26 -44.22
C THR A 194 -9.55 29.47 -44.59
N GLY A 195 -8.64 29.27 -45.55
CA GLY A 195 -7.82 30.33 -46.10
C GLY A 195 -8.73 31.32 -46.80
N ARG A 196 -9.14 32.38 -46.08
CA ARG A 196 -9.59 33.60 -46.73
C ARG A 196 -8.35 34.21 -47.37
N ALA A 197 -8.28 34.19 -48.69
CA ALA A 197 -7.28 34.91 -49.45
C ALA A 197 -7.39 36.40 -49.12
N SER A 198 -6.44 36.91 -48.34
CA SER A 198 -6.30 38.33 -48.07
C SER A 198 -5.30 38.92 -49.07
N SER A 199 -5.75 39.93 -49.82
CA SER A 199 -4.93 40.80 -50.68
C SER A 199 -3.65 41.28 -49.97
N PRO A 200 -2.57 41.53 -50.73
CA PRO A 200 -1.32 42.04 -50.16
C PRO A 200 -1.47 43.52 -49.79
N THR A 201 -1.71 43.81 -48.51
CA THR A 201 -1.51 45.16 -47.95
C THR A 201 -0.27 45.17 -47.08
N ARG A 202 0.74 45.89 -47.58
CA ARG A 202 2.01 46.21 -46.93
C ARG A 202 1.78 47.11 -45.71
N ILE A 203 2.14 46.66 -44.51
CA ILE A 203 2.31 47.54 -43.33
C ILE A 203 3.55 47.11 -42.53
N ARG A 204 4.48 48.06 -42.36
CA ARG A 204 5.59 48.02 -41.40
C ARG A 204 5.05 48.29 -39.99
N GLY A 205 5.57 47.60 -38.98
CA GLY A 205 5.30 47.95 -37.59
C GLY A 205 6.18 47.16 -36.62
N THR A 206 7.16 47.84 -36.06
CA THR A 206 7.96 47.46 -34.89
C THR A 206 7.08 47.30 -33.65
N GLY A 207 7.31 46.27 -32.83
CA GLY A 207 6.58 46.11 -31.57
C GLY A 207 7.11 44.96 -30.72
N ASN A 208 7.93 45.32 -29.74
CA ASN A 208 8.53 44.48 -28.71
C ASN A 208 7.50 44.19 -27.61
N HIS A 209 7.23 42.93 -27.25
CA HIS A 209 6.55 42.62 -25.99
C HIS A 209 7.01 41.28 -25.39
N ARG A 210 7.58 41.41 -24.18
CA ARG A 210 7.89 40.36 -23.22
C ARG A 210 6.58 39.77 -22.67
N GLY A 211 6.53 38.44 -22.51
CA GLY A 211 5.42 37.74 -21.84
C GLY A 211 5.97 36.62 -20.96
N ALA A 212 5.65 36.70 -19.67
CA ALA A 212 6.23 35.94 -18.57
C ALA A 212 5.88 34.45 -18.60
N GLY A 213 6.81 33.63 -18.08
CA GLY A 213 6.62 32.21 -17.82
C GLY A 213 5.62 31.97 -16.70
N HIS A 214 4.73 31.00 -16.92
CA HIS A 214 3.79 30.46 -15.97
C HIS A 214 4.25 29.02 -15.65
N PRO A 215 4.69 28.70 -14.42
CA PRO A 215 4.93 27.32 -14.03
C PRO A 215 3.61 26.69 -13.57
N GLU A 216 3.38 25.50 -14.10
CA GLU A 216 2.23 24.64 -13.86
C GLU A 216 2.25 24.10 -12.43
N ASP A 217 1.12 24.26 -11.74
CA ASP A 217 0.83 23.68 -10.44
C ASP A 217 0.40 22.22 -10.64
N SER A 218 1.30 21.28 -10.34
CA SER A 218 1.04 19.84 -10.40
C SER A 218 0.49 19.38 -9.05
N GLY A 219 -0.83 19.37 -8.95
CA GLY A 219 -1.55 18.83 -7.80
C GLY A 219 -1.28 17.33 -7.63
N ALA A 220 -0.46 16.97 -6.66
CA ALA A 220 -0.33 15.60 -6.19
C ALA A 220 -1.61 15.16 -5.46
N PRO A 221 -2.02 13.88 -5.57
CA PRO A 221 -3.15 13.36 -4.82
C PRO A 221 -2.88 13.41 -3.31
N SER A 222 -3.82 14.01 -2.57
CA SER A 222 -3.83 14.08 -1.11
C SER A 222 -4.25 12.72 -0.54
N ILE A 223 -3.30 11.96 0.02
CA ILE A 223 -3.57 10.77 0.83
C ILE A 223 -3.82 11.22 2.27
N GLY A 224 -5.08 11.20 2.70
CA GLY A 224 -5.44 11.43 4.10
C GLY A 224 -5.18 10.16 4.91
N LEU A 225 -4.18 10.21 5.79
CA LEU A 225 -3.99 9.21 6.85
C LEU A 225 -4.89 9.62 8.02
N GLY A 226 -5.96 8.86 8.26
CA GLY A 226 -6.81 9.04 9.42
C GLY A 226 -6.34 8.14 10.56
N GLU A 227 -5.88 8.74 11.66
CA GLU A 227 -5.75 8.01 12.93
C GLU A 227 -7.16 7.85 13.52
N ILE A 228 -7.60 6.60 13.73
CA ILE A 228 -8.81 6.31 14.48
C ILE A 228 -8.38 6.23 15.96
N PRO A 229 -8.83 7.15 16.83
CA PRO A 229 -8.56 7.02 18.26
C PRO A 229 -9.25 5.75 18.77
N CYS A 230 -8.48 4.93 19.50
CA CYS A 230 -8.98 3.77 20.24
C CYS A 230 -9.91 4.20 21.38
#